data_AF-A0AAD2JID3-F1
#
_entry.id   AF-A0AAD2JID3-F1
#
_cell.length_a   1.000
_cell.length_b   1.000
_cell.length_c   1.000
_cell.angle_alpha   90.00
_cell.angle_beta   90.00
_cell.angle_gamma   90.00
#
_symmetry.space_group_name_H-M   'P 1'
#
loop_
_entity.id
_entity.type
_entity.pdbx_description
1 polymer ?
#
loop_
_entity_poly.entity_id
_entity_poly.type
_entity_poly.pdbx_seq_one_letter_code
_entity_poly.pdbx_strand_id
1 'polypeptide(L)'
;MAVLWQWCFVVLTLVSQSAALSHSQPSSKFQQVTIPEANQVAKDLGIRPGSSAPRIVWKYSWRMLGYALPVLHALDEARSKDLDYSLKCLWCKALSGRDRKSPTFDDNVAYDMLPSVSRKILQLPRRLYPRLIHFNIELRTVYLDRAIREEIKRVTSSKKIRLITLGAGYDTRSVRFLEEGLVHEAWELDMPQVLQSKEIMLDRLGRRRPSTKRPNLVAQDLNDLSSFVETFANTIQDIDDDASWHNIIVLEGVLIYLNEGIPSSLLTVCSKQSQERDLSASLVFADLFRALPSLEVGEVEAFFKSMGWSLDRSSWCPKPGLARHMGVARVLL
;
A
#
# COMPACT_ATOMS: atom_id res chain seq x y z
N MET A 1 -30.67 4.87 -3.96
CA MET A 1 -29.83 6.11 -4.04
C MET A 1 -30.13 7.11 -2.92
N ALA A 2 -31.39 7.40 -2.56
CA ALA A 2 -31.73 8.35 -1.49
C ALA A 2 -31.06 8.07 -0.12
N VAL A 3 -30.87 6.79 0.23
CA VAL A 3 -30.22 6.41 1.50
C VAL A 3 -28.81 6.98 1.56
N LEU A 4 -27.95 6.79 0.54
CA LEU A 4 -26.56 7.30 0.46
C LEU A 4 -26.42 8.83 0.67
N TRP A 5 -27.44 9.60 0.29
CA TRP A 5 -27.43 11.07 0.42
C TRP A 5 -27.74 11.56 1.83
N GLN A 6 -28.52 10.81 2.60
CA GLN A 6 -28.80 11.12 4.00
C GLN A 6 -27.53 10.96 4.88
N TRP A 7 -26.54 10.15 4.46
CA TRP A 7 -25.29 9.90 5.21
C TRP A 7 -24.27 11.02 5.11
N CYS A 8 -24.13 11.68 3.95
CA CYS A 8 -23.27 12.86 3.84
C CYS A 8 -23.77 13.98 4.77
N PHE A 9 -25.09 14.11 4.93
CA PHE A 9 -25.69 15.08 5.83
C PHE A 9 -25.45 14.74 7.31
N VAL A 10 -25.63 13.49 7.74
CA VAL A 10 -25.37 13.08 9.13
C VAL A 10 -23.90 13.27 9.53
N VAL A 11 -22.95 12.96 8.64
CA VAL A 11 -21.51 13.17 8.90
C VAL A 11 -21.18 14.67 8.96
N LEU A 12 -21.78 15.51 8.11
CA LEU A 12 -21.59 16.97 8.17
C LEU A 12 -22.23 17.60 9.41
N THR A 13 -23.36 17.07 9.89
CA THR A 13 -24.08 17.60 11.07
C THR A 13 -23.40 17.21 12.39
N LEU A 14 -22.75 16.04 12.45
CA LEU A 14 -21.97 15.61 13.63
C LEU A 14 -20.64 16.37 13.77
N VAL A 15 -20.05 16.83 12.66
CA VAL A 15 -18.80 17.59 12.67
C VAL A 15 -18.99 19.01 13.27
N SER A 16 -20.21 19.56 13.28
CA SER A 16 -20.48 20.88 13.86
C SER A 16 -20.76 20.89 15.37
N GLN A 17 -20.78 19.74 16.07
CA GLN A 17 -21.25 19.65 17.47
C GLN A 17 -20.25 19.06 18.48
N SER A 18 -18.99 18.79 18.13
CA SER A 18 -18.04 18.16 19.07
C SER A 18 -16.70 18.89 19.16
N ALA A 19 -16.71 20.01 19.87
CA ALA A 19 -15.52 20.65 20.41
C ALA A 19 -15.67 20.76 21.94
N ALA A 20 -14.94 19.90 22.65
CA ALA A 20 -14.48 20.00 24.05
C ALA A 20 -14.53 18.60 24.68
N LEU A 21 -13.35 18.08 25.03
CA LEU A 21 -13.05 17.26 26.22
C LEU A 21 -11.73 16.53 25.97
N SER A 22 -10.65 17.03 26.56
CA SER A 22 -9.37 16.34 26.67
C SER A 22 -9.17 15.87 28.11
N HIS A 23 -9.05 14.56 28.31
CA HIS A 23 -8.56 13.97 29.55
C HIS A 23 -7.14 13.45 29.37
N SER A 24 -6.26 13.88 30.27
CA SER A 24 -4.88 13.42 30.42
C SER A 24 -4.81 12.27 31.42
N GLN A 25 -3.94 11.30 31.15
CA GLN A 25 -3.46 10.30 32.11
C GLN A 25 -1.94 10.17 31.96
N PRO A 26 -1.18 9.94 33.06
CA PRO A 26 0.28 9.94 33.04
C PRO A 26 0.91 8.53 33.01
N SER A 27 2.19 8.49 32.63
CA SER A 27 3.28 7.62 33.13
C SER A 27 4.05 6.76 32.10
N SER A 28 5.28 7.20 31.81
CA SER A 28 6.55 6.46 31.92
C SER A 28 7.62 7.23 31.14
N LYS A 29 8.81 7.40 31.71
CA LYS A 29 9.94 8.13 31.10
C LYS A 29 10.65 7.30 30.02
N PHE A 30 9.90 6.86 29.02
CA PHE A 30 10.49 6.68 27.68
C PHE A 30 10.36 8.04 27.00
N GLN A 31 11.43 8.53 26.34
CA GLN A 31 11.26 9.58 25.35
C GLN A 31 10.32 9.00 24.28
N GLN A 32 9.03 9.30 24.43
CA GLN A 32 8.04 8.89 23.44
C GLN A 32 8.37 9.66 22.17
N VAL A 33 9.03 9.01 21.22
CA VAL A 33 9.08 9.49 19.84
C VAL A 33 7.66 9.79 19.45
N THR A 34 7.37 11.08 19.32
CA THR A 34 6.00 11.52 19.09
C THR A 34 5.69 11.18 17.64
N ILE A 35 4.72 10.30 17.43
CA ILE A 35 4.22 9.98 16.09
C ILE A 35 3.80 11.32 15.45
N PRO A 36 4.37 11.70 14.30
CA PRO A 36 4.07 12.99 13.69
C PRO A 36 2.60 13.09 13.34
N GLU A 37 2.07 14.32 13.34
CA GLU A 37 0.70 14.53 12.90
C GLU A 37 0.55 14.22 11.41
N ALA A 38 -0.64 13.74 11.01
CA ALA A 38 -0.88 13.33 9.62
C ALA A 38 -0.69 14.50 8.62
N ASN A 39 -0.98 15.73 9.04
CA ASN A 39 -0.79 16.92 8.21
C ASN A 39 0.68 17.34 8.09
N GLN A 40 1.51 17.05 9.10
CA GLN A 40 2.95 17.24 9.00
C GLN A 40 3.53 16.27 7.96
N VAL A 41 3.17 14.99 8.04
CA VAL A 41 3.55 13.98 7.03
C VAL A 41 3.06 14.36 5.64
N ALA A 42 1.83 14.88 5.52
CA ALA A 42 1.30 15.36 4.24
C ALA A 42 2.14 16.50 3.65
N LYS A 43 2.54 17.47 4.49
CA LYS A 43 3.40 18.58 4.08
C LYS A 43 4.74 18.07 3.56
N ASP A 44 5.35 17.12 4.28
CA ASP A 44 6.65 16.54 3.90
C ASP A 44 6.58 15.75 2.59
N LEU A 45 5.41 15.18 2.28
CA LEU A 45 5.13 14.47 1.03
C LEU A 45 4.57 15.37 -0.08
N GLY A 46 4.36 16.67 0.16
CA GLY A 46 3.77 17.58 -0.83
C GLY A 46 2.29 17.29 -1.13
N ILE A 47 1.57 16.68 -0.19
CA ILE A 47 0.17 16.30 -0.31
C ILE A 47 -0.71 17.36 0.38
N ARG A 48 -1.90 17.61 -0.17
CA ARG A 48 -2.87 18.48 0.51
C ARG A 48 -3.23 17.92 1.89
N PRO A 49 -3.34 18.77 2.92
CA PRO A 49 -3.70 18.32 4.26
C PRO A 49 -5.05 17.58 4.26
N GLY A 50 -5.22 16.73 5.27
CA GLY A 50 -6.47 16.01 5.49
C GLY A 50 -7.55 16.94 6.03
N SER A 51 -8.80 16.49 5.97
CA SER A 51 -9.89 17.18 6.67
C SER A 51 -9.68 17.05 8.19
N SER A 52 -9.76 18.18 8.91
CA SER A 52 -9.83 18.14 10.37
C SER A 52 -11.15 17.49 10.79
N ALA A 53 -11.06 16.36 11.48
CA ALA A 53 -12.23 15.66 11.99
C ALA A 53 -11.84 14.82 13.22
N PRO A 54 -12.71 14.72 14.24
CA PRO A 54 -12.48 13.85 15.39
C PRO A 54 -12.25 12.38 14.98
N ARG A 55 -11.41 11.64 15.73
CA ARG A 55 -11.08 10.23 15.44
C ARG A 55 -12.31 9.33 15.25
N ILE A 56 -13.39 9.63 15.96
CA ILE A 56 -14.66 8.90 15.85
C ILE A 56 -15.27 9.02 14.45
N VAL A 57 -15.19 10.20 13.82
CA VAL A 57 -15.68 10.44 12.45
C VAL A 57 -14.89 9.63 11.44
N TRP A 58 -13.56 9.54 11.60
CA TRP A 58 -12.72 8.69 10.77
C TRP A 58 -13.11 7.21 10.86
N LYS A 59 -13.27 6.71 12.10
CA LYS A 59 -13.66 5.32 12.35
C LYS A 59 -15.03 4.99 11.73
N TYR A 60 -16.01 5.88 11.91
CA TYR A 60 -17.33 5.70 11.31
C TYR A 60 -17.30 5.75 9.80
N SER A 61 -16.58 6.70 9.20
CA SER A 61 -16.48 6.81 7.74
C SER A 61 -15.87 5.56 7.11
N TRP A 62 -14.81 5.02 7.71
CA TRP A 62 -14.19 3.77 7.26
C TRP A 62 -15.12 2.56 7.40
N ARG A 63 -15.87 2.49 8.51
CA ARG A 63 -16.86 1.43 8.75
C ARG A 63 -18.01 1.50 7.74
N MET A 64 -18.51 2.71 7.47
CA MET A 64 -19.59 2.93 6.50
C MET A 64 -19.19 2.57 5.08
N LEU A 65 -17.96 2.90 4.66
CA LEU A 65 -17.43 2.43 3.38
C LEU A 65 -17.45 0.89 3.31
N GLY A 66 -17.14 0.22 4.41
CA GLY A 66 -17.24 -1.24 4.51
C GLY A 66 -18.65 -1.80 4.36
N TYR A 67 -19.67 -1.09 4.81
CA TYR A 67 -21.05 -1.52 4.58
C TYR A 67 -21.55 -1.21 3.17
N ALA A 68 -21.06 -0.11 2.57
CA ALA A 68 -21.48 0.29 1.22
C ALA A 68 -20.91 -0.63 0.14
N LEU A 69 -19.61 -0.97 0.22
CA LEU A 69 -18.92 -1.68 -0.86
C LEU A 69 -19.53 -3.05 -1.23
N PRO A 70 -19.91 -3.93 -0.28
CA PRO A 70 -20.58 -5.19 -0.61
C PRO A 70 -21.86 -5.00 -1.42
N VAL A 71 -22.61 -3.93 -1.16
CA VAL A 71 -23.83 -3.60 -1.91
C VAL A 71 -23.48 -3.08 -3.31
N LEU A 72 -22.46 -2.23 -3.42
CA LEU A 72 -22.02 -1.68 -4.71
C LEU A 72 -21.40 -2.74 -5.62
N HIS A 73 -20.87 -3.81 -5.04
CA HIS A 73 -20.23 -4.94 -5.71
C HIS A 73 -21.07 -6.22 -5.63
N ALA A 74 -22.35 -6.14 -5.26
CA ALA A 74 -23.21 -7.32 -5.14
C ALA A 74 -23.37 -8.10 -6.47
N LEU A 75 -23.28 -7.40 -7.59
CA LEU A 75 -23.35 -7.95 -8.95
C LEU A 75 -21.98 -7.95 -9.65
N ASP A 76 -20.89 -7.73 -8.91
CA ASP A 76 -19.53 -7.74 -9.45
C ASP A 76 -18.97 -9.16 -9.43
N GLU A 77 -18.51 -9.66 -10.58
CA GLU A 77 -17.83 -10.96 -10.71
C GLU A 77 -16.53 -11.00 -9.91
N ALA A 78 -15.87 -9.85 -9.71
CA ALA A 78 -14.64 -9.72 -8.93
C ALA A 78 -14.87 -9.69 -7.41
N ARG A 79 -16.03 -10.16 -6.93
CA ARG A 79 -16.37 -10.15 -5.52
C ARG A 79 -15.61 -11.28 -4.79
N SER A 80 -14.59 -10.91 -4.04
CA SER A 80 -13.98 -11.84 -3.09
C SER A 80 -14.88 -12.03 -1.86
N LYS A 81 -14.83 -13.24 -1.28
CA LYS A 81 -15.61 -13.58 -0.08
C LYS A 81 -15.06 -12.92 1.20
N ASP A 82 -13.78 -12.55 1.22
CA ASP A 82 -13.07 -12.22 2.47
C ASP A 82 -12.32 -10.88 2.50
N LEU A 83 -12.35 -10.03 1.46
CA LEU A 83 -11.39 -8.90 1.35
C LEU A 83 -12.02 -7.52 1.18
N ASP A 84 -12.82 -7.14 2.17
CA ASP A 84 -13.34 -5.77 2.31
C ASP A 84 -12.22 -4.71 2.30
N TYR A 85 -11.01 -5.03 2.80
CA TYR A 85 -9.94 -4.05 2.95
C TYR A 85 -9.24 -3.70 1.63
N SER A 86 -8.87 -4.68 0.82
CA SER A 86 -8.24 -4.44 -0.49
C SER A 86 -9.17 -3.64 -1.41
N LEU A 87 -10.47 -3.93 -1.37
CA LEU A 87 -11.46 -3.19 -2.14
C LEU A 87 -11.62 -1.74 -1.64
N LYS A 88 -11.63 -1.51 -0.33
CA LYS A 88 -11.61 -0.14 0.24
C LYS A 88 -10.39 0.64 -0.22
N CYS A 89 -9.21 0.01 -0.18
CA CYS A 89 -7.97 0.62 -0.63
C CYS A 89 -8.03 0.98 -2.12
N LEU A 90 -8.53 0.09 -2.98
CA LEU A 90 -8.74 0.38 -4.41
C LEU A 90 -9.70 1.54 -4.62
N TRP A 91 -10.82 1.58 -3.89
CA TRP A 91 -11.80 2.66 -3.99
C TRP A 91 -11.21 4.01 -3.57
N CYS A 92 -10.40 4.03 -2.50
CA CYS A 92 -9.67 5.22 -2.07
C CYS A 92 -8.59 5.65 -3.08
N LYS A 93 -7.85 4.70 -3.68
CA LYS A 93 -6.90 4.96 -4.76
C LYS A 93 -7.62 5.53 -6.00
N ALA A 94 -8.77 4.98 -6.37
CA ALA A 94 -9.60 5.49 -7.46
C ALA A 94 -10.19 6.89 -7.16
N LEU A 95 -10.45 7.23 -5.90
CA LEU A 95 -10.85 8.58 -5.49
C LEU A 95 -9.71 9.59 -5.66
N SER A 96 -8.53 9.29 -5.14
CA SER A 96 -7.39 10.21 -5.16
C SER A 96 -6.73 10.28 -6.54
N GLY A 97 -6.61 9.14 -7.22
CA GLY A 97 -5.98 8.98 -8.54
C GLY A 97 -6.75 9.60 -9.70
N ARG A 98 -8.00 10.02 -9.50
CA ARG A 98 -8.78 10.78 -10.50
C ARG A 98 -8.45 12.27 -10.52
N ASP A 99 -7.77 12.79 -9.51
CA ASP A 99 -7.35 14.19 -9.52
C ASP A 99 -6.02 14.34 -10.25
N ARG A 100 -6.04 14.95 -11.45
CA ARG A 100 -4.82 15.29 -12.20
C ARG A 100 -3.82 16.14 -11.41
N LYS A 101 -4.29 16.84 -10.37
CA LYS A 101 -3.45 17.62 -9.45
C LYS A 101 -3.02 16.84 -8.20
N SER A 102 -3.50 15.61 -8.00
CA SER A 102 -3.05 14.75 -6.90
C SER A 102 -1.71 14.12 -7.27
N PRO A 103 -0.76 14.03 -6.33
CA PRO A 103 0.47 13.26 -6.50
C PRO A 103 0.21 11.75 -6.69
N THR A 104 -1.00 11.26 -6.43
CA THR A 104 -1.40 9.86 -6.69
C THR A 104 -2.14 9.68 -8.02
N PHE A 105 -2.16 10.70 -8.90
CA PHE A 105 -2.77 10.57 -10.22
C PHE A 105 -2.21 9.35 -10.94
N ASP A 106 -3.10 8.43 -11.29
CA ASP A 106 -2.76 7.13 -11.86
C ASP A 106 -3.37 6.92 -13.24
N ASP A 107 -3.69 8.03 -13.93
CA ASP A 107 -4.40 8.04 -15.21
C ASP A 107 -5.69 7.20 -15.21
N ASN A 108 -6.36 7.16 -14.05
CA ASN A 108 -7.58 6.40 -13.81
C ASN A 108 -7.41 4.87 -13.82
N VAL A 109 -6.20 4.32 -13.70
CA VAL A 109 -5.98 2.86 -13.66
C VAL A 109 -6.81 2.20 -12.54
N ALA A 110 -6.74 2.71 -11.30
CA ALA A 110 -7.55 2.19 -10.19
C ALA A 110 -9.06 2.34 -10.45
N TYR A 111 -9.46 3.45 -11.06
CA TYR A 111 -10.85 3.71 -11.41
C TYR A 111 -11.36 2.72 -12.47
N ASP A 112 -10.55 2.40 -13.47
CA ASP A 112 -10.90 1.47 -14.55
C ASP A 112 -10.80 0.00 -14.17
N MET A 113 -10.27 -0.33 -12.99
CA MET A 113 -10.43 -1.66 -12.38
C MET A 113 -11.82 -1.85 -11.74
N LEU A 114 -12.55 -0.78 -11.42
CA LEU A 114 -13.84 -0.85 -10.72
C LEU A 114 -15.02 -1.19 -11.67
N PRO A 115 -16.09 -1.81 -11.15
CA PRO A 115 -17.30 -2.07 -11.91
C PRO A 115 -18.03 -0.76 -12.23
N SER A 116 -18.92 -0.81 -13.23
CA SER A 116 -19.61 0.36 -13.76
C SER A 116 -20.41 1.13 -12.70
N VAL A 117 -21.02 0.44 -11.72
CA VAL A 117 -21.78 1.08 -10.64
C VAL A 117 -20.87 1.91 -9.73
N SER A 118 -19.78 1.32 -9.23
CA SER A 118 -18.76 2.03 -8.43
C SER A 118 -18.17 3.22 -9.19
N ARG A 119 -17.89 3.06 -10.48
CA ARG A 119 -17.39 4.14 -11.34
C ARG A 119 -18.39 5.29 -11.51
N LYS A 120 -19.68 5.01 -11.71
CA LYS A 120 -20.75 6.02 -11.79
C LYS A 120 -20.90 6.79 -10.47
N ILE A 121 -20.80 6.09 -9.34
CA ILE A 121 -20.83 6.74 -8.03
C ILE A 121 -19.64 7.67 -7.90
N LEU A 122 -18.42 7.18 -8.15
CA LEU A 122 -17.21 8.00 -8.05
C LEU A 122 -17.27 9.25 -8.93
N GLN A 123 -18.00 9.27 -10.05
CA GLN A 123 -18.19 10.46 -10.89
C GLN A 123 -18.97 11.61 -10.21
N LEU A 124 -19.64 11.35 -9.10
CA LEU A 124 -20.35 12.39 -8.36
C LEU A 124 -19.40 13.50 -7.86
N PRO A 125 -19.92 14.71 -7.57
CA PRO A 125 -19.09 15.86 -7.17
C PRO A 125 -18.16 15.56 -5.99
N ARG A 126 -16.89 15.97 -6.09
CA ARG A 126 -15.84 15.70 -5.10
C ARG A 126 -16.17 16.12 -3.66
N ARG A 127 -17.04 17.12 -3.48
CA ARG A 127 -17.54 17.55 -2.16
C ARG A 127 -18.23 16.43 -1.36
N LEU A 128 -18.71 15.38 -2.04
CA LEU A 128 -19.32 14.20 -1.43
C LEU A 128 -18.28 13.19 -0.92
N TYR A 129 -17.02 13.36 -1.30
CA TYR A 129 -15.89 12.51 -0.93
C TYR A 129 -14.88 13.30 -0.11
N PRO A 130 -15.19 13.61 1.16
CA PRO A 130 -14.26 14.33 2.00
C PRO A 130 -12.92 13.58 2.08
N ARG A 131 -11.82 14.34 2.15
CA ARG A 131 -10.45 13.78 2.16
C ARG A 131 -10.24 12.78 3.29
N LEU A 132 -11.01 12.89 4.38
CA LEU A 132 -10.99 11.93 5.47
C LEU A 132 -11.18 10.45 5.03
N ILE A 133 -11.82 10.18 3.89
CA ILE A 133 -12.04 8.80 3.46
C ILE A 133 -10.76 8.17 2.88
N HIS A 134 -10.01 8.94 2.09
CA HIS A 134 -8.90 8.43 1.28
C HIS A 134 -7.52 8.95 1.69
N PHE A 135 -7.44 9.97 2.54
CA PHE A 135 -6.19 10.66 2.87
C PHE A 135 -5.09 9.74 3.39
N ASN A 136 -5.41 8.79 4.29
CA ASN A 136 -4.40 7.86 4.81
C ASN A 136 -3.86 6.90 3.72
N ILE A 137 -4.71 6.52 2.76
CA ILE A 137 -4.29 5.73 1.60
C ILE A 137 -3.41 6.57 0.67
N GLU A 138 -3.78 7.84 0.46
CA GLU A 138 -3.02 8.79 -0.35
C GLU A 138 -1.61 9.00 0.23
N LEU A 139 -1.47 9.22 1.55
CA LEU A 139 -0.15 9.36 2.21
C LEU A 139 0.80 8.20 1.88
N ARG A 140 0.32 6.96 2.04
CA ARG A 140 1.13 5.77 1.77
C ARG A 140 1.43 5.59 0.29
N THR A 141 0.45 5.88 -0.55
CA THR A 141 0.60 5.72 -2.00
C THR A 141 1.66 6.68 -2.53
N VAL A 142 1.64 7.95 -2.14
CA VAL A 142 2.65 8.93 -2.56
C VAL A 142 4.03 8.57 -2.04
N TYR A 143 4.13 8.18 -0.76
CA TYR A 143 5.41 7.77 -0.19
C TYR A 143 6.01 6.61 -0.99
N LEU A 144 5.25 5.53 -1.18
CA LEU A 144 5.70 4.33 -1.89
C LEU A 144 6.04 4.64 -3.36
N ASP A 145 5.19 5.38 -4.06
CA ASP A 145 5.42 5.73 -5.47
C ASP A 145 6.70 6.57 -5.61
N ARG A 146 6.96 7.51 -4.68
CA ARG A 146 8.20 8.30 -4.66
C ARG A 146 9.40 7.41 -4.34
N ALA A 147 9.32 6.61 -3.29
CA ALA A 147 10.42 5.77 -2.83
C ALA A 147 10.84 4.74 -3.90
N ILE A 148 9.87 4.11 -4.58
CA ILE A 148 10.17 3.18 -5.68
C ILE A 148 10.83 3.92 -6.84
N ARG A 149 10.33 5.11 -7.23
CA ARG A 149 10.95 5.90 -8.31
C ARG A 149 12.38 6.34 -7.98
N GLU A 150 12.66 6.70 -6.73
CA GLU A 150 14.03 7.03 -6.31
C GLU A 150 14.94 5.79 -6.30
N GLU A 151 14.44 4.62 -5.87
CA GLU A 151 15.21 3.37 -6.00
C GLU A 151 15.49 3.02 -7.46
N ILE A 152 14.52 3.17 -8.36
CA ILE A 152 14.70 2.96 -9.80
C ILE A 152 15.81 3.87 -10.36
N LYS A 153 15.82 5.16 -9.99
CA LYS A 153 16.86 6.11 -10.43
C LYS A 153 18.24 5.78 -9.88
N ARG A 154 18.31 5.17 -8.69
CA ARG A 154 19.57 4.79 -8.04
C ARG A 154 20.21 3.58 -8.70
N VAL A 155 19.41 2.70 -9.29
CA VAL A 155 19.89 1.51 -10.00
C VAL A 155 20.56 1.92 -11.32
N THR A 156 21.72 1.35 -11.61
CA THR A 156 22.46 1.63 -12.85
C THR A 156 21.66 1.21 -14.07
N SER A 157 21.79 1.94 -15.18
CA SER A 157 21.11 1.65 -16.44
C SER A 157 21.44 0.26 -17.03
N SER A 158 22.51 -0.38 -16.57
CA SER A 158 22.90 -1.74 -16.93
C SER A 158 22.05 -2.83 -16.28
N LYS A 159 21.29 -2.52 -15.22
CA LYS A 159 20.48 -3.52 -14.52
C LYS A 159 19.02 -3.46 -14.95
N LYS A 160 18.43 -4.64 -15.16
CA LYS A 160 16.97 -4.77 -15.26
C LYS A 160 16.36 -4.61 -13.88
N ILE A 161 15.11 -4.18 -13.84
CA ILE A 161 14.38 -3.90 -12.59
C ILE A 161 13.14 -4.78 -12.52
N ARG A 162 13.02 -5.52 -11.42
CA ARG A 162 11.88 -6.36 -11.09
C ARG A 162 11.17 -5.76 -9.87
N LEU A 163 9.89 -5.43 -10.01
CA LEU A 163 9.04 -4.99 -8.89
C LEU A 163 8.32 -6.21 -8.30
N ILE A 164 8.48 -6.48 -7.00
CA ILE A 164 7.85 -7.62 -6.35
C ILE A 164 6.97 -7.10 -5.22
N THR A 165 5.66 -7.22 -5.34
CA THR A 165 4.71 -6.75 -4.32
C THR A 165 4.20 -7.94 -3.51
N LEU A 166 4.45 -7.94 -2.21
CA LEU A 166 3.97 -8.98 -1.29
C LEU A 166 2.66 -8.51 -0.64
N GLY A 167 1.60 -9.31 -0.77
CA GLY A 167 0.24 -8.94 -0.36
C GLY A 167 -0.30 -7.79 -1.20
N ALA A 168 -0.16 -7.90 -2.52
CA ALA A 168 -0.44 -6.81 -3.46
C ALA A 168 -1.89 -6.29 -3.41
N GLY A 169 -2.84 -7.11 -2.94
CA GLY A 169 -4.26 -6.79 -2.96
C GLY A 169 -4.67 -6.34 -4.36
N TYR A 170 -5.34 -5.19 -4.43
CA TYR A 170 -5.69 -4.55 -5.68
C TYR A 170 -4.80 -3.34 -5.98
N ASP A 171 -3.53 -3.40 -5.61
CA ASP A 171 -2.56 -2.38 -5.98
C ASP A 171 -2.41 -2.27 -7.50
N THR A 172 -2.15 -1.06 -7.98
CA THR A 172 -2.09 -0.68 -9.39
C THR A 172 -0.67 -0.29 -9.82
N ARG A 173 0.29 -0.21 -8.90
CA ARG A 173 1.69 0.20 -9.18
C ARG A 173 2.34 -0.68 -10.22
N SER A 174 2.21 -2.00 -10.13
CA SER A 174 2.80 -2.95 -11.06
C SER A 174 2.38 -2.66 -12.50
N VAL A 175 1.08 -2.46 -12.73
CA VAL A 175 0.55 -2.08 -14.04
C VAL A 175 1.12 -0.74 -14.50
N ARG A 176 1.05 0.29 -13.64
CA ARG A 176 1.51 1.64 -13.97
C ARG A 176 3.00 1.68 -14.32
N PHE A 177 3.85 1.06 -13.50
CA PHE A 177 5.31 1.09 -13.71
C PHE A 177 5.74 0.24 -14.91
N LEU A 178 5.00 -0.82 -15.24
CA LEU A 178 5.18 -1.54 -16.50
C LEU A 178 4.77 -0.69 -17.70
N GLU A 179 3.60 -0.03 -17.66
CA GLU A 179 3.10 0.85 -18.73
C GLU A 179 4.06 2.04 -18.96
N GLU A 180 4.56 2.66 -17.89
CA GLU A 180 5.54 3.75 -17.93
C GLU A 180 6.94 3.28 -18.37
N GLY A 181 7.19 1.96 -18.46
CA GLY A 181 8.50 1.39 -18.82
C GLY A 181 9.58 1.60 -17.75
N LEU A 182 9.19 1.84 -16.50
CA LEU A 182 10.12 2.05 -15.38
C LEU A 182 10.67 0.74 -14.82
N VAL A 183 9.90 -0.34 -14.96
CA VAL A 183 10.29 -1.68 -14.54
C VAL A 183 10.15 -2.63 -15.72
N HIS A 184 11.01 -3.65 -15.74
CA HIS A 184 11.05 -4.65 -16.80
C HIS A 184 10.06 -5.77 -16.50
N GLU A 185 9.95 -6.12 -15.22
CA GLU A 185 9.01 -7.12 -14.71
C GLU A 185 8.31 -6.61 -13.45
N ALA A 186 7.08 -7.09 -13.26
CA ALA A 186 6.38 -6.93 -12.00
C ALA A 186 5.70 -8.25 -11.59
N TRP A 187 5.85 -8.61 -10.33
CA TRP A 187 5.34 -9.81 -9.71
C TRP A 187 4.50 -9.44 -8.49
N GLU A 188 3.36 -10.09 -8.34
CA GLU A 188 2.43 -9.84 -7.24
C GLU A 188 2.06 -11.14 -6.55
N LEU A 189 2.48 -11.27 -5.29
CA LEU A 189 2.25 -12.45 -4.47
C LEU A 189 1.10 -12.16 -3.52
N ASP A 190 0.03 -12.96 -3.57
CA ASP A 190 -1.12 -12.82 -2.67
C ASP A 190 -1.95 -14.10 -2.58
N MET A 191 -2.93 -14.13 -1.68
CA MET A 191 -3.81 -15.28 -1.52
C MET A 191 -4.54 -15.61 -2.84
N PRO A 192 -4.76 -16.90 -3.16
CA PRO A 192 -5.41 -17.32 -4.40
C PRO A 192 -6.73 -16.59 -4.69
N GLN A 193 -7.60 -16.43 -3.67
CA GLN A 193 -8.88 -15.73 -3.82
C GLN A 193 -8.76 -14.23 -4.12
N VAL A 194 -7.67 -13.58 -3.68
CA VAL A 194 -7.39 -12.17 -4.00
C VAL A 194 -7.03 -12.06 -5.48
N LEU A 195 -6.14 -12.95 -5.94
CA LEU A 195 -5.64 -12.93 -7.30
C LEU A 195 -6.74 -13.25 -8.32
N GLN A 196 -7.60 -14.23 -8.06
CA GLN A 196 -8.78 -14.51 -8.89
C GLN A 196 -9.66 -13.26 -9.08
N SER A 197 -9.88 -12.51 -8.00
CA SER A 197 -10.65 -11.26 -8.07
C SER A 197 -9.88 -10.17 -8.83
N LYS A 198 -8.55 -10.11 -8.64
CA LYS A 198 -7.68 -9.15 -9.33
C LYS A 198 -7.60 -9.43 -10.83
N GLU A 199 -7.54 -10.68 -11.27
CA GLU A 199 -7.57 -11.07 -12.68
C GLU A 199 -8.78 -10.51 -13.40
N ILE A 200 -9.97 -10.66 -12.81
CA ILE A 200 -11.22 -10.09 -13.37
C ILE A 200 -11.14 -8.55 -13.46
N MET A 201 -10.53 -7.90 -12.46
CA MET A 201 -10.31 -6.45 -12.49
C MET A 201 -9.28 -6.03 -13.55
N LEU A 202 -8.24 -6.82 -13.78
CA LEU A 202 -7.22 -6.60 -14.81
C LEU A 202 -7.77 -6.89 -16.22
N ASP A 203 -8.65 -7.87 -16.38
CA ASP A 203 -9.41 -8.11 -17.61
C ASP A 203 -10.33 -6.96 -17.94
N ARG A 204 -11.00 -6.43 -16.93
CA ARG A 204 -11.81 -5.23 -17.06
C ARG A 204 -10.98 -4.01 -17.44
N LEU A 205 -9.81 -3.84 -16.83
CA LEU A 205 -8.86 -2.79 -17.17
C LEU A 205 -8.38 -2.92 -18.61
N GLY A 206 -7.92 -4.11 -19.02
CA GLY A 206 -7.41 -4.39 -20.37
C GLY A 206 -8.46 -4.19 -21.47
N ARG A 207 -9.74 -4.52 -21.20
CA ARG A 207 -10.84 -4.19 -22.12
C ARG A 207 -11.02 -2.69 -22.35
N ARG A 208 -10.66 -1.86 -21.37
CA ARG A 208 -10.76 -0.38 -21.43
C ARG A 208 -9.46 0.26 -21.92
N ARG A 209 -8.33 -0.42 -21.72
CA ARG A 209 -6.98 0.01 -22.04
C ARG A 209 -6.24 -1.15 -22.73
N PRO A 210 -6.40 -1.34 -24.05
CA PRO A 210 -5.86 -2.51 -24.75
C PRO A 210 -4.32 -2.65 -24.68
N SER A 211 -3.60 -1.56 -24.43
CA SER A 211 -2.14 -1.54 -24.26
C SER A 211 -1.68 -1.84 -22.83
N THR A 212 -2.58 -2.20 -21.93
CA THR A 212 -2.24 -2.44 -20.52
C THR A 212 -1.34 -3.65 -20.37
N LYS A 213 -0.16 -3.41 -19.81
CA LYS A 213 0.76 -4.48 -19.38
C LYS A 213 0.30 -5.05 -18.04
N ARG A 214 0.44 -6.36 -17.86
CA ARG A 214 0.00 -7.07 -16.66
C ARG A 214 1.20 -7.55 -15.84
N PRO A 215 1.10 -7.51 -14.50
CA PRO A 215 2.04 -8.22 -13.65
C PRO A 215 1.85 -9.74 -13.76
N ASN A 216 2.89 -10.47 -13.38
CA ASN A 216 2.81 -11.89 -13.08
C ASN A 216 2.14 -12.06 -11.71
N LEU A 217 1.02 -12.79 -11.67
CA LEU A 217 0.29 -13.05 -10.43
C LEU A 217 0.69 -14.43 -9.89
N VAL A 218 1.09 -14.49 -8.62
CA VAL A 218 1.58 -15.71 -7.98
C VAL A 218 0.82 -15.98 -6.70
N ALA A 219 0.04 -17.05 -6.70
CA ALA A 219 -0.75 -17.45 -5.54
C ALA A 219 0.16 -17.89 -4.39
N GLN A 220 0.10 -17.18 -3.26
CA GLN A 220 0.94 -17.44 -2.10
C GLN A 220 0.26 -16.98 -0.81
N ASP A 221 0.15 -17.88 0.17
CA ASP A 221 -0.16 -17.50 1.54
C ASP A 221 1.11 -17.06 2.26
N LEU A 222 1.22 -15.79 2.61
CA LEU A 222 2.40 -15.27 3.28
C LEU A 222 2.60 -15.81 4.70
N ASN A 223 1.60 -16.48 5.30
CA ASN A 223 1.77 -17.22 6.56
C ASN A 223 2.39 -18.61 6.36
N ASP A 224 2.35 -19.16 5.14
CA ASP A 224 3.06 -20.39 4.80
C ASP A 224 4.49 -20.06 4.37
N LEU A 225 5.37 -19.94 5.36
CA LEU A 225 6.77 -19.57 5.15
C LEU A 225 7.51 -20.62 4.28
N SER A 226 7.19 -21.90 4.41
CA SER A 226 7.83 -22.97 3.64
C SER A 226 7.53 -22.84 2.15
N SER A 227 6.25 -22.65 1.79
CA SER A 227 5.85 -22.37 0.41
C SER A 227 6.42 -21.04 -0.09
N PHE A 228 6.47 -20.02 0.77
CA PHE A 228 7.00 -18.70 0.41
C PHE A 228 8.48 -18.76 0.01
N VAL A 229 9.30 -19.54 0.73
CA VAL A 229 10.73 -19.70 0.42
C VAL A 229 10.93 -20.19 -1.01
N GLU A 230 10.22 -21.24 -1.43
CA GLU A 230 10.34 -21.77 -2.79
C GLU A 230 9.80 -20.77 -3.83
N THR A 231 8.63 -20.21 -3.57
CA THR A 231 7.97 -19.26 -4.47
C THR A 231 8.79 -18.00 -4.69
N PHE A 232 9.36 -17.44 -3.63
CA PHE A 232 10.21 -16.25 -3.72
C PHE A 232 11.50 -16.56 -4.48
N ALA A 233 12.13 -17.72 -4.23
CA ALA A 233 13.34 -18.15 -4.94
C ALA A 233 13.10 -18.24 -6.45
N ASN A 234 11.97 -18.82 -6.86
CA ASN A 234 11.58 -18.93 -8.26
C ASN A 234 11.24 -17.55 -8.86
N THR A 235 10.62 -16.66 -8.08
CA THR A 235 10.27 -15.30 -8.53
C THR A 235 11.51 -14.45 -8.81
N ILE A 236 12.55 -14.59 -7.98
CA ILE A 236 13.80 -13.82 -8.14
C ILE A 236 14.82 -14.52 -9.04
N GLN A 237 14.53 -15.72 -9.52
CA GLN A 237 15.42 -16.46 -10.41
C GLN A 237 15.63 -15.67 -11.71
N ASP A 238 16.88 -15.52 -12.09
CA ASP A 238 17.22 -14.91 -13.37
C ASP A 238 16.92 -15.93 -14.47
N ILE A 239 15.98 -15.58 -15.35
CA ILE A 239 15.62 -16.39 -16.53
C ILE A 239 16.59 -16.11 -17.68
N ASP A 240 17.32 -15.00 -17.60
CA ASP A 240 18.24 -14.49 -18.61
C ASP A 240 19.63 -14.40 -17.96
N ASP A 241 20.45 -15.43 -18.17
CA ASP A 241 21.77 -15.62 -17.52
C ASP A 241 22.73 -14.43 -17.73
N ASP A 242 22.51 -13.61 -18.75
CA ASP A 242 23.34 -12.45 -19.08
C ASP A 242 22.84 -11.13 -18.45
N ALA A 243 21.64 -11.10 -17.85
CA ALA A 243 21.04 -9.89 -17.34
C ALA A 243 21.21 -9.74 -15.81
N SER A 244 21.85 -8.66 -15.37
CA SER A 244 21.88 -8.32 -13.93
C SER A 244 20.55 -7.67 -13.51
N TRP A 245 19.93 -8.21 -12.46
CA TRP A 245 18.66 -7.70 -11.93
C TRP A 245 18.82 -6.90 -10.63
N HIS A 246 17.93 -5.92 -10.45
CA HIS A 246 17.62 -5.31 -9.15
C HIS A 246 16.16 -5.58 -8.78
N ASN A 247 15.94 -6.19 -7.62
CA ASN A 247 14.62 -6.53 -7.10
C ASN A 247 14.14 -5.44 -6.12
N ILE A 248 13.03 -4.78 -6.43
CA ILE A 248 12.37 -3.83 -5.53
C ILE A 248 11.18 -4.55 -4.88
N ILE A 249 11.31 -4.93 -3.62
CA ILE A 249 10.28 -5.62 -2.85
C ILE A 249 9.40 -4.58 -2.16
N VAL A 250 8.07 -4.68 -2.32
CA VAL A 250 7.10 -3.72 -1.81
C VAL A 250 6.18 -4.36 -0.77
N LEU A 251 6.02 -3.69 0.37
CA LEU A 251 5.08 -4.05 1.44
C LEU A 251 4.14 -2.88 1.75
N GLU A 252 2.84 -3.03 1.53
CA GLU A 252 1.84 -1.99 1.84
C GLU A 252 0.66 -2.54 2.66
N GLY A 253 0.73 -2.40 3.98
CA GLY A 253 -0.38 -2.74 4.88
C GLY A 253 -0.80 -4.22 4.82
N VAL A 254 0.15 -5.11 4.58
CA VAL A 254 -0.01 -6.56 4.60
C VAL A 254 0.43 -7.16 5.94
N LEU A 255 1.53 -6.66 6.52
CA LEU A 255 2.15 -7.25 7.72
C LEU A 255 1.21 -7.19 8.94
N ILE A 256 0.27 -6.25 8.96
CA ILE A 256 -0.78 -6.16 10.00
C ILE A 256 -1.66 -7.41 10.08
N TYR A 257 -1.77 -8.21 9.03
CA TYR A 257 -2.64 -9.39 8.95
C TYR A 257 -1.91 -10.72 9.11
N LEU A 258 -0.57 -10.70 9.17
CA LEU A 258 0.23 -11.91 9.29
C LEU A 258 0.35 -12.35 10.76
N ASN A 259 0.58 -13.64 10.95
CA ASN A 259 0.85 -14.23 12.27
C ASN A 259 2.12 -13.64 12.88
N GLU A 260 2.23 -13.71 14.21
CA GLU A 260 3.42 -13.26 14.92
C GLU A 260 4.68 -13.99 14.42
N GLY A 261 5.81 -13.28 14.33
CA GLY A 261 7.06 -13.80 13.79
C GLY A 261 7.15 -13.82 12.25
N ILE A 262 6.03 -14.05 11.54
CA ILE A 262 6.01 -14.16 10.07
C ILE A 262 6.62 -12.91 9.38
N PRO A 263 6.27 -11.66 9.74
CA PRO A 263 6.89 -10.49 9.12
C PRO A 263 8.42 -10.50 9.15
N SER A 264 9.02 -10.86 10.30
CA SER A 264 10.48 -10.91 10.42
C SER A 264 11.07 -12.06 9.59
N SER A 265 10.43 -13.23 9.63
CA SER A 265 10.86 -14.37 8.82
C SER A 265 10.80 -14.09 7.32
N LEU A 266 9.76 -13.43 6.82
CA LEU A 266 9.65 -13.03 5.41
C LEU A 266 10.80 -12.11 5.00
N LEU A 267 11.10 -11.10 5.82
CA LEU A 267 12.21 -10.19 5.56
C LEU A 267 13.57 -10.92 5.55
N THR A 268 13.79 -11.84 6.48
CA THR A 268 15.01 -12.67 6.53
C THR A 268 15.12 -13.57 5.30
N VAL A 269 14.03 -14.19 4.85
CA VAL A 269 14.03 -15.02 3.63
C VAL A 269 14.37 -14.17 2.41
N CYS A 270 13.75 -12.99 2.29
CA CYS A 270 13.97 -12.11 1.16
C CYS A 270 15.43 -11.64 1.04
N SER A 271 16.05 -11.21 2.16
CA SER A 271 17.45 -10.80 2.17
C SER A 271 18.39 -11.97 1.93
N LYS A 272 18.20 -13.10 2.64
CA LYS A 272 19.05 -14.28 2.53
C LYS A 272 19.07 -14.83 1.11
N GLN A 273 17.92 -14.99 0.47
CA GLN A 273 17.87 -15.48 -0.90
C GLN A 273 18.47 -14.51 -1.91
N SER A 274 18.36 -13.20 -1.66
CA SER A 274 19.03 -12.20 -2.49
C SER A 274 20.56 -12.30 -2.33
N GLN A 275 21.06 -12.41 -1.09
CA GLN A 275 22.49 -12.56 -0.79
C GLN A 275 23.09 -13.84 -1.38
N GLU A 276 22.44 -14.99 -1.17
CA GLU A 276 22.90 -16.29 -1.67
C GLU A 276 23.02 -16.36 -3.20
N ARG A 277 22.37 -15.43 -3.91
CA ARG A 277 22.37 -15.34 -5.38
C ARG A 277 23.13 -14.12 -5.90
N ASP A 278 23.78 -13.37 -5.02
CA ASP A 278 24.43 -12.09 -5.35
C ASP A 278 23.49 -11.10 -6.08
N LEU A 279 22.21 -11.13 -5.72
CA LEU A 279 21.18 -10.27 -6.30
C LEU A 279 21.07 -8.96 -5.52
N SER A 280 21.01 -7.86 -6.28
CA SER A 280 20.74 -6.56 -5.69
C SER A 280 19.27 -6.44 -5.34
N ALA A 281 18.96 -6.10 -4.09
CA ALA A 281 17.57 -5.93 -3.64
C ALA A 281 17.36 -4.71 -2.75
N SER A 282 16.19 -4.09 -2.88
CA SER A 282 15.67 -3.06 -1.99
C SER A 282 14.29 -3.47 -1.46
N LEU A 283 13.98 -3.02 -0.25
CA LEU A 283 12.69 -3.19 0.42
C LEU A 283 12.08 -1.80 0.59
N VAL A 284 10.94 -1.55 -0.03
CA VAL A 284 10.17 -0.30 0.08
C VAL A 284 8.87 -0.60 0.80
N PHE A 285 8.61 0.05 1.93
CA PHE A 285 7.50 -0.34 2.79
C PHE A 285 6.68 0.83 3.32
N ALA A 286 5.39 0.56 3.55
CA ALA A 286 4.46 1.41 4.28
C ALA A 286 3.48 0.52 5.09
N ASP A 287 3.95 -0.02 6.22
CA ASP A 287 3.29 -1.12 6.95
C ASP A 287 3.43 -1.00 8.48
N LEU A 288 3.04 -2.05 9.21
CA LEU A 288 3.24 -2.19 10.66
C LEU A 288 4.19 -3.33 10.98
N PHE A 289 5.30 -2.99 11.61
CA PHE A 289 6.23 -3.95 12.21
C PHE A 289 5.93 -4.00 13.71
N ARG A 290 5.14 -4.99 14.15
CA ARG A 290 4.73 -5.13 15.56
C ARG A 290 5.91 -5.43 16.49
N ALA A 291 6.96 -6.06 15.96
CA ALA A 291 8.18 -6.40 16.68
C ALA A 291 9.15 -5.21 16.86
N LEU A 292 8.86 -4.04 16.28
CA LEU A 292 9.71 -2.87 16.50
C LEU A 292 9.51 -2.34 17.93
N PRO A 293 10.58 -2.25 18.73
CA PRO A 293 10.49 -1.83 20.14
C PRO A 293 10.18 -0.34 20.27
N SER A 294 10.65 0.49 19.33
CA SER A 294 10.35 1.92 19.27
C SER A 294 10.39 2.46 17.84
N LEU A 295 10.19 3.77 17.72
CA LEU A 295 10.32 4.52 16.46
C LEU A 295 11.68 5.24 16.35
N GLU A 296 12.58 5.04 17.31
CA GLU A 296 13.92 5.62 17.29
C GLU A 296 14.73 4.97 16.16
N VAL A 297 15.32 5.80 15.29
CA VAL A 297 15.96 5.34 14.05
C VAL A 297 17.03 4.29 14.33
N GLY A 298 17.82 4.44 15.40
CA GLY A 298 18.87 3.47 15.74
C GLY A 298 18.34 2.08 16.09
N GLU A 299 17.19 1.99 16.77
CA GLU A 299 16.56 0.69 17.09
C GLU A 299 15.92 0.07 15.85
N VAL A 300 15.31 0.90 14.99
CA VAL A 300 14.75 0.45 13.71
C VAL A 300 15.86 -0.09 12.79
N GLU A 301 17.00 0.58 12.74
CA GLU A 301 18.19 0.11 12.01
C GLU A 301 18.69 -1.23 12.55
N ALA A 302 18.83 -1.37 13.87
CA ALA A 302 19.25 -2.62 14.48
C ALA A 302 18.28 -3.76 14.15
N PHE A 303 16.98 -3.47 14.15
CA PHE A 303 15.94 -4.41 13.76
C PHE A 303 16.11 -4.86 12.29
N PHE A 304 16.18 -3.95 11.33
CA PHE A 304 16.39 -4.30 9.92
C PHE A 304 17.72 -5.02 9.68
N LYS A 305 18.80 -4.58 10.34
CA LYS A 305 20.13 -5.20 10.25
C LYS A 305 20.13 -6.65 10.71
N SER A 306 19.37 -6.97 11.77
CA SER A 306 19.22 -8.35 12.27
C SER A 306 18.60 -9.30 11.24
N MET A 307 17.91 -8.77 10.23
CA MET A 307 17.28 -9.51 9.15
C MET A 307 18.02 -9.36 7.81
N GLY A 308 19.26 -8.87 7.81
CA GLY A 308 20.07 -8.73 6.58
C GLY A 308 19.80 -7.47 5.75
N TRP A 309 19.15 -6.45 6.34
CA TRP A 309 18.80 -5.20 5.66
C TRP A 309 19.51 -3.98 6.27
N SER A 310 20.01 -3.10 5.43
CA SER A 310 20.48 -1.76 5.79
C SER A 310 19.39 -0.72 5.56
N LEU A 311 18.84 -0.13 6.61
CA LEU A 311 17.82 0.90 6.51
C LEU A 311 18.43 2.21 5.99
N ASP A 312 17.76 2.84 5.03
CA ASP A 312 18.07 4.20 4.62
C ASP A 312 17.47 5.20 5.63
N ARG A 313 18.32 5.73 6.52
CA ARG A 313 17.91 6.71 7.54
C ARG A 313 17.11 7.88 6.98
N SER A 314 17.46 8.35 5.78
CA SER A 314 16.80 9.52 5.16
C SER A 314 15.39 9.22 4.65
N SER A 315 15.09 7.93 4.43
CA SER A 315 13.78 7.46 3.98
C SER A 315 12.80 7.18 5.12
N TRP A 316 13.29 7.02 6.36
CA TRP A 316 12.46 6.64 7.50
C TRP A 316 11.43 7.74 7.82
N CYS A 317 10.15 7.39 7.67
CA CYS A 317 9.05 8.32 7.83
C CYS A 317 7.92 7.63 8.61
N PRO A 318 7.93 7.70 9.95
CA PRO A 318 6.82 7.21 10.74
C PRO A 318 5.58 8.08 10.48
N LYS A 319 4.39 7.48 10.58
CA LYS A 319 3.13 8.20 10.37
C LYS A 319 2.01 7.68 11.26
N PRO A 320 0.91 8.43 11.43
CA PRO A 320 -0.23 7.94 12.19
C PRO A 320 -1.02 6.88 11.41
N GLY A 321 -1.81 6.09 12.14
CA GLY A 321 -2.67 5.02 11.61
C GLY A 321 -2.21 3.62 11.99
N LEU A 322 -2.66 2.61 11.23
CA LEU A 322 -2.28 1.21 11.45
C LEU A 322 -0.94 0.86 10.79
N ALA A 323 -0.79 1.16 9.49
CA ALA A 323 0.51 1.10 8.81
C ALA A 323 1.33 2.33 9.19
N ARG A 324 2.16 2.21 10.23
CA ARG A 324 2.85 3.33 10.90
C ARG A 324 4.27 3.57 10.39
N HIS A 325 4.88 2.58 9.77
CA HIS A 325 6.29 2.59 9.41
C HIS A 325 6.40 2.72 7.91
N MET A 326 7.09 3.76 7.44
CA MET A 326 7.44 3.92 6.04
C MET A 326 8.95 4.07 5.92
N GLY A 327 9.55 3.39 4.95
CA GLY A 327 10.99 3.35 4.81
C GLY A 327 11.45 2.62 3.54
N VAL A 328 12.74 2.76 3.28
CA VAL A 328 13.49 1.99 2.30
C VAL A 328 14.64 1.31 3.05
N ALA A 329 14.83 0.01 2.80
CA ALA A 329 16.00 -0.73 3.24
C ALA A 329 16.63 -1.44 2.05
N ARG A 330 17.91 -1.78 2.13
CA ARG A 330 18.66 -2.44 1.05
C ARG A 330 19.39 -3.64 1.59
N VAL A 331 19.50 -4.70 0.81
CA VAL A 331 20.20 -5.91 1.26
C VAL A 331 21.64 -5.59 1.61
N LEU A 332 22.15 -6.14 2.71
CA LEU A 332 23.57 -6.08 3.06
C LEU A 332 24.31 -7.07 2.16
N LEU A 333 25.09 -6.58 1.20
CA LEU A 333 25.98 -7.44 0.41
C LEU A 333 27.29 -7.68 1.15
#